data_AF-A0A369S6J4-F1
#
_entry.id   AF-A0A369S6J4-F1
#
_cell.length_a   1.000
_cell.length_b   1.000
_cell.length_c   1.000
_cell.angle_alpha   90.00
_cell.angle_beta   90.00
_cell.angle_gamma   90.00
#
_symmetry.space_group_name_H-M   'P 1'
#
loop_
_entity.id
_entity.type
_entity.pdbx_description
1 polymer ?
#
loop_
_entity_poly.entity_id
_entity_poly.type
_entity_poly.pdbx_seq_one_letter_code
_entity_poly.pdbx_strand_id
1 'polypeptide(L)'
;MDELRHRINQSDARHEHSLSSNNNVDQQSETTENSNINENVDGQTDLIRRPIQFLTAILRNVLTFTSNFINPMTTAIQFLVHLLIGRRTTGDRRQVVNSIAFLEAFQRDFGERCPTFYRGSYKQAVNSAKEGLQFLLVYIHSRMHQDTDTFCREVLCNEQFVEFINNNQVLTWGGDVDTYEGYREACEALRPATFPFLAVISQRDNKMVVVKRIEGLLELDEVVAMLKQTFEDNEPYLVVARDERYPTITLF
;
A
#
# COMPACT_ATOMS: atom_id res chain seq x y z
N MET A 1 14.84 58.68 4.84
CA MET A 1 14.90 59.67 5.93
C MET A 1 13.83 59.30 6.93
N ASP A 2 14.06 58.63 8.03
CA ASP A 2 15.26 58.13 8.69
C ASP A 2 14.70 57.06 9.65
N GLU A 3 15.32 55.88 9.79
CA GLU A 3 16.47 55.77 10.68
C GLU A 3 16.13 56.43 12.03
N LEU A 4 15.92 55.70 13.11
CA LEU A 4 16.85 54.79 13.75
C LEU A 4 16.79 55.22 15.21
N ARG A 5 16.93 54.25 16.11
CA ARG A 5 17.38 54.45 17.49
C ARG A 5 16.29 55.08 18.38
N HIS A 6 16.16 54.70 19.63
CA HIS A 6 17.20 54.24 20.51
C HIS A 6 16.56 53.53 21.69
N ARG A 7 17.02 52.28 21.87
CA ARG A 7 17.42 51.64 23.14
C ARG A 7 17.40 52.54 24.37
N ILE A 8 17.19 51.90 25.53
CA ILE A 8 17.72 52.14 26.90
C ILE A 8 16.62 51.58 27.82
N ASN A 9 16.79 50.65 28.76
CA ASN A 9 17.91 50.06 29.50
C ASN A 9 17.32 48.76 30.11
N GLN A 10 17.95 47.59 30.19
CA GLN A 10 19.29 47.24 30.68
C GLN A 10 19.55 47.66 32.14
N SER A 11 19.30 46.71 33.04
CA SER A 11 19.99 46.46 34.33
C SER A 11 19.30 45.22 34.89
N ASP A 12 19.92 44.16 35.40
CA ASP A 12 21.21 43.92 36.03
C ASP A 12 21.17 42.39 36.32
N ALA A 13 22.23 41.61 36.51
CA ALA A 13 23.61 41.89 36.80
C ALA A 13 24.42 40.59 36.63
N ARG A 14 25.65 40.77 36.13
CA ARG A 14 26.94 40.30 36.67
C ARG A 14 27.11 38.82 37.05
N HIS A 15 28.09 38.17 36.41
CA HIS A 15 29.44 37.91 36.95
C HIS A 15 30.24 37.23 35.81
N GLU A 16 31.11 37.92 35.08
CA GLU A 16 32.55 38.15 35.35
C GLU A 16 33.36 36.91 35.75
N HIS A 17 34.28 36.47 34.88
CA HIS A 17 35.75 36.62 34.97
C HIS A 17 36.42 35.62 33.98
N SER A 18 36.91 36.10 32.83
CA SER A 18 38.33 36.36 32.48
C SER A 18 39.21 35.08 32.39
N LEU A 19 39.71 34.72 31.19
CA LEU A 19 41.07 35.04 30.67
C LEU A 19 42.18 34.46 31.58
N SER A 20 43.22 33.76 31.14
CA SER A 20 43.88 33.60 29.84
C SER A 20 45.01 32.56 29.99
N SER A 21 45.61 32.20 28.85
CA SER A 21 47.05 31.83 28.72
C SER A 21 47.48 30.45 29.23
N ASN A 22 48.52 29.80 28.72
CA ASN A 22 49.17 29.69 27.41
C ASN A 22 50.24 28.59 27.64
N ASN A 23 50.65 27.91 26.58
CA ASN A 23 51.98 27.27 26.40
C ASN A 23 52.36 26.06 27.28
N ASN A 24 52.29 24.88 26.65
CA ASN A 24 53.41 24.11 26.07
C ASN A 24 54.77 24.06 26.80
N VAL A 25 55.42 22.90 26.63
CA VAL A 25 56.88 22.59 26.66
C VAL A 25 57.31 21.61 27.76
N ASP A 26 57.69 20.42 27.26
CA ASP A 26 58.84 19.55 27.59
C ASP A 26 59.21 19.24 29.04
N GLN A 27 59.36 17.96 29.35
CA GLN A 27 60.70 17.34 29.46
C GLN A 27 60.63 15.83 29.77
N GLN A 28 61.35 15.07 28.94
CA GLN A 28 61.89 13.75 29.27
C GLN A 28 63.04 13.90 30.27
N SER A 29 63.21 12.91 31.15
CA SER A 29 64.42 12.05 31.22
C SER A 29 64.71 11.53 32.63
N GLU A 30 64.96 10.21 32.67
CA GLU A 30 65.92 9.50 33.54
C GLU A 30 65.62 9.51 35.07
N THR A 31 65.83 8.46 35.86
CA THR A 31 66.82 7.39 35.77
C THR A 31 66.39 6.24 36.69
N THR A 32 66.58 5.03 36.19
CA THR A 32 66.96 3.76 36.84
C THR A 32 67.13 3.74 38.37
N GLU A 33 66.42 2.83 39.05
CA GLU A 33 67.04 2.05 40.13
C GLU A 33 66.38 0.66 40.24
N ASN A 34 67.13 -0.36 39.80
CA ASN A 34 66.84 -1.76 40.04
C ASN A 34 67.30 -2.13 41.45
N SER A 35 66.40 -2.64 42.28
CA SER A 35 66.75 -3.70 43.21
C SER A 35 65.58 -4.68 43.34
N ASN A 36 65.78 -5.84 42.72
CA ASN A 36 64.98 -7.03 42.91
C ASN A 36 64.87 -7.36 44.41
N ILE A 37 63.71 -7.84 44.84
CA ILE A 37 63.55 -9.05 45.67
C ILE A 37 62.06 -9.41 45.72
N ASN A 38 61.79 -10.68 45.43
CA ASN A 38 60.55 -11.45 45.60
C ASN A 38 59.54 -11.43 44.45
N GLU A 39 59.94 -12.08 43.35
CA GLU A 39 58.99 -12.87 42.58
C GLU A 39 58.42 -14.04 43.41
N ASN A 40 57.16 -14.33 43.11
CA ASN A 40 56.61 -15.67 42.94
C ASN A 40 55.81 -16.31 44.08
N VAL A 41 54.62 -15.77 44.36
CA VAL A 41 53.45 -16.56 44.76
C VAL A 41 52.16 -16.22 43.97
N ASP A 42 52.19 -15.31 42.98
CA ASP A 42 50.97 -14.89 42.24
C ASP A 42 50.91 -15.35 40.76
N GLY A 43 51.89 -16.12 40.27
CA GLY A 43 51.99 -16.49 38.85
C GLY A 43 51.09 -17.65 38.38
N GLN A 44 50.56 -18.47 39.29
CA GLN A 44 49.88 -19.72 38.91
C GLN A 44 48.39 -19.53 38.60
N THR A 45 47.74 -18.48 39.11
CA THR A 45 46.30 -18.23 38.91
C THR A 45 46.00 -17.33 37.70
N ASP A 46 47.00 -16.61 37.19
CA ASP A 46 46.84 -15.70 36.05
C ASP A 46 47.05 -16.36 34.67
N LEU A 47 47.78 -17.48 34.62
CA LEU A 47 48.11 -18.15 33.36
C LEU A 47 46.89 -18.86 32.72
N ILE A 48 45.93 -19.31 33.53
CA ILE A 48 44.71 -19.99 33.07
C ILE A 48 43.54 -19.00 32.95
N ARG A 49 43.54 -17.93 33.76
CA ARG A 49 42.43 -16.96 33.81
C ARG A 49 42.37 -16.06 32.57
N ARG A 50 43.52 -15.64 32.05
CA ARG A 50 43.59 -14.80 30.83
C ARG A 50 43.01 -15.50 29.59
N PRO A 51 43.40 -16.73 29.22
CA PRO A 51 42.84 -17.37 28.01
C PRO A 51 41.35 -17.70 28.14
N ILE A 52 40.85 -18.05 29.33
CA ILE A 52 39.41 -18.31 29.54
C ILE A 52 38.58 -17.03 29.38
N GLN A 53 39.09 -15.87 29.83
CA GLN A 53 38.43 -14.59 29.59
C GLN A 53 38.41 -14.20 28.11
N PHE A 54 39.48 -14.49 27.36
CA PHE A 54 39.49 -14.32 25.90
C PHE A 54 38.49 -15.26 25.20
N LEU A 55 38.46 -16.54 25.58
CA LEU A 55 37.54 -17.53 25.01
C LEU A 55 36.08 -17.18 25.29
N THR A 56 35.76 -16.76 26.52
CA THR A 56 34.41 -16.31 26.89
C THR A 56 34.03 -15.01 26.18
N ALA A 57 34.96 -14.09 25.94
CA ALA A 57 34.71 -12.89 25.14
C ALA A 57 34.45 -13.22 23.65
N ILE A 58 35.20 -14.16 23.08
CA ILE A 58 35.00 -14.64 21.70
C ILE A 58 33.65 -15.37 21.59
N LEU A 59 33.33 -16.28 22.51
CA LEU A 59 32.04 -16.97 22.56
C LEU A 59 30.88 -15.99 22.74
N ARG A 60 31.02 -14.98 23.60
CA ARG A 60 29.99 -13.95 23.81
C ARG A 60 29.79 -13.09 22.56
N ASN A 61 30.85 -12.75 21.84
CA ASN A 61 30.76 -11.98 20.59
C ASN A 61 30.23 -12.81 19.42
N VAL A 62 30.54 -14.10 19.33
CA VAL A 62 29.98 -15.00 18.31
C VAL A 62 28.49 -15.28 18.58
N LEU A 63 28.10 -15.44 19.85
CA LEU A 63 26.72 -15.69 20.25
C LEU A 63 25.83 -14.44 20.11
N THR A 64 26.37 -13.23 20.32
CA THR A 64 25.64 -11.98 20.00
C THR A 64 25.66 -11.65 18.51
N PHE A 65 26.63 -12.17 17.76
CA PHE A 65 26.65 -12.02 16.30
C PHE A 65 25.50 -12.80 15.65
N THR A 66 25.19 -14.02 16.11
CA THR A 66 24.07 -14.79 15.55
C THR A 66 22.72 -14.13 15.80
N SER A 67 22.50 -13.51 16.97
CA SER A 67 21.25 -12.79 17.24
C SER A 67 21.16 -11.44 16.53
N ASN A 68 22.27 -10.71 16.38
CA ASN A 68 22.27 -9.38 15.77
C ASN A 68 22.33 -9.39 14.23
N PHE A 69 22.75 -10.50 13.59
CA PHE A 69 22.78 -10.62 12.14
C PHE A 69 21.54 -11.30 11.53
N ILE A 70 20.91 -12.22 12.28
CA ILE A 70 19.74 -12.96 11.77
C ILE A 70 18.49 -12.07 11.78
N ASN A 71 18.28 -11.27 12.82
CA ASN A 71 17.10 -10.40 12.95
C ASN A 71 16.96 -9.30 11.86
N PRO A 72 18.03 -8.59 11.43
CA PRO A 72 17.90 -7.65 10.31
C PRO A 72 17.71 -8.38 8.98
N MET A 73 18.30 -9.57 8.81
CA MET A 73 18.15 -10.38 7.60
C MET A 73 16.74 -10.95 7.46
N THR A 74 16.10 -11.42 8.53
CA THR A 74 14.70 -11.88 8.47
C THR A 74 13.75 -10.74 8.17
N THR A 75 14.00 -9.55 8.70
CA THR A 75 13.20 -8.34 8.42
C THR A 75 13.41 -7.85 6.99
N ALA A 76 14.65 -7.89 6.48
CA ALA A 76 14.99 -7.56 5.11
C ALA A 76 14.42 -8.58 4.11
N ILE A 77 14.47 -9.87 4.44
CA ILE A 77 13.84 -10.94 3.65
C ILE A 77 12.32 -10.79 3.70
N GLN A 78 11.72 -10.49 4.85
CA GLN A 78 10.28 -10.17 4.90
C GLN A 78 9.97 -8.93 4.05
N PHE A 79 10.77 -7.87 4.11
CA PHE A 79 10.55 -6.68 3.30
C PHE A 79 10.68 -6.98 1.80
N LEU A 80 11.68 -7.79 1.42
CA LEU A 80 11.89 -8.25 0.06
C LEU A 80 10.78 -9.19 -0.40
N VAL A 81 10.27 -10.06 0.47
CA VAL A 81 9.10 -10.91 0.22
C VAL A 81 7.83 -10.04 0.08
N HIS A 82 7.66 -8.99 0.88
CA HIS A 82 6.56 -8.02 0.71
C HIS A 82 6.70 -7.19 -0.57
N LEU A 83 7.93 -7.00 -1.05
CA LEU A 83 8.25 -6.26 -2.27
C LEU A 83 8.04 -7.14 -3.53
N LEU A 84 8.36 -8.44 -3.45
CA LEU A 84 8.25 -9.40 -4.54
C LEU A 84 6.88 -10.09 -4.58
N ILE A 85 6.28 -10.37 -3.44
CA ILE A 85 4.93 -10.92 -3.26
C ILE A 85 4.09 -9.78 -2.72
N GLY A 86 3.51 -8.98 -3.62
CA GLY A 86 2.81 -7.73 -3.31
C GLY A 86 1.97 -7.82 -2.02
N ARG A 87 2.25 -6.89 -1.09
CA ARG A 87 1.55 -6.65 0.18
C ARG A 87 0.22 -7.42 0.34
N ARG A 88 0.22 -8.55 1.06
CA ARG A 88 -1.02 -9.09 1.66
C ARG A 88 -1.34 -8.24 2.89
N THR A 89 -2.06 -7.14 2.68
CA THR A 89 -2.41 -6.20 3.74
C THR A 89 -3.52 -6.77 4.61
N THR A 90 -3.38 -6.62 5.92
CA THR A 90 -4.46 -6.75 6.92
C THR A 90 -5.72 -5.91 6.60
N GLY A 91 -5.63 -4.96 5.66
CA GLY A 91 -6.76 -4.22 5.11
C GLY A 91 -7.78 -5.05 4.31
N ASP A 92 -7.40 -6.25 3.84
CA ASP A 92 -8.26 -7.12 3.03
C ASP A 92 -9.58 -7.48 3.77
N ARG A 93 -9.46 -7.90 5.04
CA ARG A 93 -10.63 -8.28 5.84
C ARG A 93 -11.62 -7.13 6.04
N ARG A 94 -11.12 -5.91 6.26
CA ARG A 94 -11.97 -4.72 6.45
C ARG A 94 -12.66 -4.31 5.15
N GLN A 95 -11.97 -4.43 4.02
CA GLN A 95 -12.53 -4.12 2.71
C GLN A 95 -13.66 -5.08 2.33
N VAL A 96 -13.50 -6.38 2.59
CA VAL A 96 -14.55 -7.37 2.36
C VAL A 96 -15.79 -7.07 3.22
N VAL A 97 -15.62 -6.79 4.52
CA VAL A 97 -16.74 -6.43 5.42
C VAL A 97 -17.49 -5.19 4.91
N ASN A 98 -16.77 -4.15 4.48
CA ASN A 98 -17.39 -2.94 3.94
C ASN A 98 -18.16 -3.21 2.63
N SER A 99 -17.64 -4.07 1.75
CA SER A 99 -18.33 -4.46 0.51
C SER A 99 -19.62 -5.24 0.75
N ILE A 100 -19.65 -6.07 1.81
CA ILE A 100 -20.86 -6.81 2.22
C ILE A 100 -21.90 -5.84 2.77
N ALA A 101 -21.50 -4.91 3.65
CA ALA A 101 -22.42 -3.91 4.21
C ALA A 101 -23.01 -3.00 3.12
N PHE A 102 -22.22 -2.64 2.10
CA PHE A 102 -22.73 -1.95 0.91
C PHE A 102 -23.78 -2.79 0.19
N LEU A 103 -23.47 -4.04 -0.11
CA LEU A 103 -24.36 -4.92 -0.87
C LEU A 103 -25.68 -5.16 -0.12
N GLU A 104 -25.63 -5.40 1.18
CA GLU A 104 -26.82 -5.55 2.03
C GLU A 104 -27.68 -4.28 2.04
N ALA A 105 -27.06 -3.10 2.15
CA ALA A 105 -27.78 -1.84 2.05
C ALA A 105 -28.40 -1.64 0.66
N PHE A 106 -27.63 -1.91 -0.40
CA PHE A 106 -28.09 -1.80 -1.78
C PHE A 106 -29.28 -2.73 -2.06
N GLN A 107 -29.18 -3.99 -1.65
CA GLN A 107 -30.24 -4.98 -1.83
C GLN A 107 -31.49 -4.65 -1.02
N ARG A 108 -31.34 -4.08 0.19
CA ARG A 108 -32.48 -3.60 0.97
C ARG A 108 -33.21 -2.46 0.27
N ASP A 109 -32.47 -1.54 -0.34
CA ASP A 109 -33.04 -0.30 -0.87
C ASP A 109 -33.61 -0.51 -2.30
N PHE A 110 -32.98 -1.38 -3.12
CA PHE A 110 -33.32 -1.61 -4.53
C PHE A 110 -33.79 -3.02 -4.88
N GLY A 111 -33.66 -3.99 -3.96
CA GLY A 111 -34.06 -5.39 -4.14
C GLY A 111 -32.95 -6.31 -4.64
N GLU A 112 -33.29 -7.59 -4.81
CA GLU A 112 -32.34 -8.64 -5.21
C GLU A 112 -32.14 -8.76 -6.73
N ARG A 113 -32.99 -8.10 -7.53
CA ARG A 113 -32.92 -8.12 -8.99
C ARG A 113 -31.86 -7.13 -9.49
N CYS A 114 -30.62 -7.34 -9.11
CA CYS A 114 -29.48 -6.51 -9.52
C CYS A 114 -28.30 -7.38 -9.99
N PRO A 115 -27.30 -6.80 -10.67
CA PRO A 115 -26.11 -7.55 -11.04
C PRO A 115 -25.41 -8.12 -9.81
N THR A 116 -24.75 -9.26 -9.97
CA THR A 116 -23.97 -9.84 -8.88
C THR A 116 -22.70 -9.00 -8.68
N PHE A 117 -22.65 -8.26 -7.57
CA PHE A 117 -21.50 -7.44 -7.22
C PHE A 117 -20.37 -8.28 -6.60
N TYR A 118 -19.13 -7.96 -7.00
CA TYR A 118 -17.91 -8.52 -6.45
C TYR A 118 -17.74 -8.14 -4.98
N ARG A 119 -17.52 -9.15 -4.14
CA ARG A 119 -17.32 -8.99 -2.69
C ARG A 119 -15.84 -8.77 -2.38
N GLY A 120 -15.42 -7.51 -2.41
CA GLY A 120 -14.08 -7.10 -2.03
C GLY A 120 -13.80 -5.65 -2.41
N SER A 121 -12.54 -5.25 -2.34
CA SER A 121 -12.15 -3.91 -2.78
C SER A 121 -12.10 -3.76 -4.28
N TYR A 122 -12.14 -2.51 -4.73
CA TYR A 122 -11.94 -2.13 -6.12
C TYR A 122 -10.66 -2.76 -6.70
N LYS A 123 -9.53 -2.69 -5.98
CA LYS A 123 -8.27 -3.27 -6.42
C LYS A 123 -8.35 -4.79 -6.61
N GLN A 124 -9.05 -5.48 -5.71
CA GLN A 124 -9.27 -6.92 -5.85
C GLN A 124 -10.15 -7.22 -7.07
N ALA A 125 -11.22 -6.47 -7.29
CA ALA A 125 -12.08 -6.64 -8.47
C ALA A 125 -11.30 -6.43 -9.77
N VAL A 126 -10.43 -5.40 -9.84
CA VAL A 126 -9.54 -5.16 -10.99
C VAL A 126 -8.58 -6.32 -11.22
N ASN A 127 -7.98 -6.88 -10.16
CA ASN A 127 -7.10 -8.03 -10.27
C ASN A 127 -7.86 -9.28 -10.73
N SER A 128 -9.03 -9.56 -10.14
CA SER A 128 -9.87 -10.69 -10.53
C SER A 128 -10.33 -10.60 -11.99
N ALA A 129 -10.68 -9.41 -12.47
CA ALA A 129 -11.02 -9.20 -13.88
C ALA A 129 -9.81 -9.43 -14.81
N LYS A 130 -8.60 -9.01 -14.39
CA LYS A 130 -7.35 -9.27 -15.12
C LYS A 130 -7.02 -10.78 -15.16
N GLU A 131 -7.23 -11.48 -14.06
CA GLU A 131 -7.03 -12.94 -13.96
C GLU A 131 -8.06 -13.71 -14.78
N GLY A 132 -9.32 -13.29 -14.76
CA GLY A 132 -10.41 -13.88 -15.53
C GLY A 132 -10.42 -13.51 -17.02
N LEU A 133 -9.66 -12.50 -17.44
CA LEU A 133 -9.74 -11.93 -18.80
C LEU A 133 -11.18 -11.56 -19.17
N GLN A 134 -11.82 -10.83 -18.25
CA GLN A 134 -13.20 -10.37 -18.33
C GLN A 134 -13.27 -8.84 -18.26
N PHE A 135 -14.35 -8.27 -18.80
CA PHE A 135 -14.68 -6.88 -18.54
C PHE A 135 -15.03 -6.68 -17.06
N LEU A 136 -14.63 -5.54 -16.51
CA LEU A 136 -15.05 -5.08 -15.19
C LEU A 136 -15.95 -3.85 -15.35
N LEU A 137 -17.20 -3.98 -14.92
CA LEU A 137 -18.12 -2.87 -14.77
C LEU A 137 -18.02 -2.31 -13.35
N VAL A 138 -17.65 -1.04 -13.23
CA VAL A 138 -17.56 -0.32 -11.96
C VAL A 138 -18.74 0.63 -11.86
N TYR A 139 -19.56 0.44 -10.83
CA TYR A 139 -20.65 1.32 -10.45
C TYR A 139 -20.32 2.09 -9.18
N ILE A 140 -20.56 3.39 -9.22
CA ILE A 140 -20.29 4.32 -8.14
C ILE A 140 -21.47 5.28 -8.02
N HIS A 141 -21.99 5.46 -6.81
CA HIS A 141 -23.04 6.44 -6.56
C HIS A 141 -22.85 7.19 -5.25
N SER A 142 -23.56 8.30 -5.12
CA SER A 142 -23.81 8.96 -3.84
C SER A 142 -25.28 8.82 -3.49
N ARG A 143 -25.59 8.38 -2.27
CA ARG A 143 -27.00 8.30 -1.81
C ARG A 143 -27.69 9.65 -1.74
N MET A 144 -26.91 10.73 -1.68
CA MET A 144 -27.41 12.10 -1.63
C MET A 144 -27.66 12.69 -3.02
N HIS A 145 -27.26 11.99 -4.09
CA HIS A 145 -27.48 12.45 -5.44
C HIS A 145 -28.90 12.10 -5.92
N GLN A 146 -29.62 13.09 -6.42
CA GLN A 146 -31.03 12.98 -6.82
C GLN A 146 -31.31 11.88 -7.86
N ASP A 147 -30.33 11.61 -8.74
CA ASP A 147 -30.48 10.68 -9.85
C ASP A 147 -30.17 9.22 -9.50
N THR A 148 -29.58 8.97 -8.32
CA THR A 148 -29.11 7.63 -7.92
C THR A 148 -30.27 6.63 -7.84
N ASP A 149 -31.37 7.01 -7.20
CA ASP A 149 -32.51 6.11 -6.98
C ASP A 149 -33.17 5.69 -8.28
N THR A 150 -33.42 6.64 -9.17
CA THR A 150 -34.00 6.41 -10.50
C THR A 150 -33.09 5.49 -11.30
N PHE A 151 -31.80 5.79 -11.38
CA PHE A 151 -30.85 4.99 -12.14
C PHE A 151 -30.72 3.55 -11.62
N CYS A 152 -30.66 3.37 -10.30
CA CYS A 152 -30.63 2.03 -9.71
C CYS A 152 -31.87 1.21 -10.10
N ARG A 153 -33.07 1.81 -10.01
CA ARG A 153 -34.33 1.10 -10.24
C ARG A 153 -34.62 0.84 -11.71
N GLU A 154 -34.39 1.84 -12.56
CA GLU A 154 -34.81 1.82 -13.96
C GLU A 154 -33.75 1.23 -14.89
N VAL A 155 -32.47 1.33 -14.50
CA VAL A 155 -31.33 0.87 -15.32
C VAL A 155 -30.64 -0.32 -14.66
N LEU A 156 -30.00 -0.12 -13.50
CA LEU A 156 -29.08 -1.11 -12.94
C LEU A 156 -29.79 -2.40 -12.51
N CYS A 157 -30.96 -2.27 -11.89
CA CYS A 157 -31.81 -3.39 -11.45
C CYS A 157 -32.85 -3.83 -12.48
N ASN A 158 -32.74 -3.33 -13.72
CA ASN A 158 -33.61 -3.77 -14.80
C ASN A 158 -33.22 -5.18 -15.25
N GLU A 159 -34.20 -6.04 -15.51
CA GLU A 159 -34.00 -7.43 -15.94
C GLU A 159 -33.17 -7.50 -17.22
N GLN A 160 -33.46 -6.64 -18.21
CA GLN A 160 -32.70 -6.58 -19.47
C GLN A 160 -31.23 -6.22 -19.23
N PHE A 161 -30.94 -5.30 -18.31
CA PHE A 161 -29.57 -4.93 -17.96
C PHE A 161 -28.86 -6.09 -17.28
N VAL A 162 -29.50 -6.72 -16.29
CA VAL A 162 -28.92 -7.84 -15.53
C VAL A 162 -28.63 -9.02 -16.44
N GLU A 163 -29.55 -9.39 -17.33
CA GLU A 163 -29.35 -10.44 -18.33
C GLU A 163 -28.20 -10.11 -19.27
N PHE A 164 -28.13 -8.87 -19.76
CA PHE A 164 -27.04 -8.43 -20.63
C PHE A 164 -25.67 -8.57 -19.95
N ILE A 165 -25.53 -8.10 -18.70
CA ILE A 165 -24.28 -8.24 -17.92
C ILE A 165 -23.91 -9.71 -17.69
N ASN A 166 -24.89 -10.56 -17.37
CA ASN A 166 -24.68 -11.99 -17.13
C ASN A 166 -24.27 -12.73 -18.40
N ASN A 167 -24.94 -12.47 -19.52
CA ASN A 167 -24.66 -13.11 -20.81
C ASN A 167 -23.25 -12.78 -21.32
N ASN A 168 -22.80 -11.55 -21.07
CA ASN A 168 -21.45 -11.10 -21.43
C ASN A 168 -20.38 -11.45 -20.38
N GLN A 169 -20.75 -12.21 -19.33
CA GLN A 169 -19.86 -12.65 -18.25
C GLN A 169 -19.05 -11.49 -17.64
N VAL A 170 -19.69 -10.34 -17.45
CA VAL A 170 -19.03 -9.13 -16.97
C VAL A 170 -18.93 -9.16 -15.45
N LEU A 171 -17.72 -8.94 -14.91
CA LEU A 171 -17.54 -8.78 -13.47
C LEU A 171 -18.07 -7.42 -13.06
N THR A 172 -18.97 -7.34 -12.09
CA THR A 172 -19.52 -6.06 -11.62
C THR A 172 -18.98 -5.73 -10.23
N TRP A 173 -18.55 -4.50 -10.00
CA TRP A 173 -18.17 -3.97 -8.69
C TRP A 173 -18.94 -2.69 -8.41
N GLY A 174 -19.37 -2.50 -7.16
CA GLY A 174 -20.22 -1.40 -6.74
C GLY A 174 -19.68 -0.72 -5.50
N GLY A 175 -19.84 0.60 -5.41
CA GLY A 175 -19.47 1.36 -4.22
C GLY A 175 -20.31 2.62 -4.03
N ASP A 176 -20.34 3.07 -2.77
CA ASP A 176 -21.06 4.25 -2.31
C ASP A 176 -20.07 5.28 -1.77
N VAL A 177 -20.27 6.55 -2.14
CA VAL A 177 -19.34 7.63 -1.81
C VAL A 177 -19.12 7.87 -0.34
N ASP A 178 -20.11 7.52 0.46
CA ASP A 178 -20.12 7.77 1.89
C ASP A 178 -19.30 6.70 2.66
N THR A 179 -18.81 5.66 1.98
CA THR A 179 -18.07 4.55 2.62
C THR A 179 -16.56 4.75 2.63
N TYR A 180 -15.94 4.54 3.80
CA TYR A 180 -14.67 5.18 4.19
C TYR A 180 -13.39 4.74 3.46
N GLU A 181 -13.30 3.53 2.87
CA GLU A 181 -11.98 3.00 2.43
C GLU A 181 -11.94 2.37 1.04
N GLY A 182 -12.78 1.37 0.74
CA GLY A 182 -12.73 0.69 -0.57
C GLY A 182 -13.22 1.55 -1.73
N TYR A 183 -14.15 2.46 -1.45
CA TYR A 183 -14.71 3.39 -2.42
C TYR A 183 -13.76 4.54 -2.78
N ARG A 184 -13.02 5.07 -1.79
CA ARG A 184 -12.13 6.23 -1.99
C ARG A 184 -11.04 5.93 -3.02
N GLU A 185 -10.48 4.72 -2.98
CA GLU A 185 -9.50 4.28 -3.98
C GLU A 185 -10.12 4.25 -5.39
N ALA A 186 -11.35 3.76 -5.53
CA ALA A 186 -12.04 3.70 -6.82
C ALA A 186 -12.31 5.09 -7.39
N CYS A 187 -12.82 6.04 -6.59
CA CYS A 187 -13.06 7.39 -7.09
C CYS A 187 -11.79 8.26 -7.16
N GLU A 188 -10.71 7.94 -6.45
CA GLU A 188 -9.40 8.54 -6.71
C GLU A 188 -8.83 8.08 -8.07
N ALA A 189 -8.99 6.79 -8.39
CA ALA A 189 -8.53 6.21 -9.64
C ALA A 189 -9.39 6.66 -10.84
N LEU A 190 -10.72 6.71 -10.66
CA LEU A 190 -11.66 6.98 -11.73
C LEU A 190 -12.07 8.46 -11.80
N ARG A 191 -11.97 9.24 -10.72
CA ARG A 191 -12.33 10.67 -10.68
C ARG A 191 -13.66 10.98 -11.38
N PRO A 192 -14.78 10.39 -10.93
CA PRO A 192 -16.10 10.69 -11.49
C PRO A 192 -16.42 12.19 -11.32
N ALA A 193 -16.97 12.84 -12.33
CA ALA A 193 -17.37 14.25 -12.22
C ALA A 193 -18.79 14.42 -11.66
N THR A 194 -19.67 13.44 -11.90
CA THR A 194 -21.03 13.39 -11.37
C THR A 194 -21.46 11.95 -11.05
N PHE A 195 -22.60 11.80 -10.38
CA PHE A 195 -23.21 10.51 -10.06
C PHE A 195 -24.60 10.42 -10.69
N PRO A 196 -25.15 9.21 -10.90
CA PRO A 196 -24.46 7.91 -10.86
C PRO A 196 -23.32 7.83 -11.89
N PHE A 197 -22.30 7.02 -11.59
CA PHE A 197 -21.13 6.84 -12.44
C PHE A 197 -20.93 5.35 -12.78
N LEU A 198 -20.74 5.07 -14.07
CA LEU A 198 -20.32 3.77 -14.57
C LEU A 198 -19.00 3.89 -15.33
N ALA A 199 -18.12 2.92 -15.12
CA ALA A 199 -16.93 2.73 -15.94
C ALA A 199 -16.81 1.27 -16.38
N VAL A 200 -16.41 1.07 -17.63
CA VAL A 200 -15.97 -0.24 -18.14
C VAL A 200 -14.45 -0.24 -18.16
N ILE A 201 -13.87 -1.26 -17.55
CA ILE A 201 -12.44 -1.51 -17.54
C ILE A 201 -12.18 -2.82 -18.29
N SER A 202 -11.18 -2.81 -19.16
CA SER A 202 -10.74 -4.00 -19.90
C SER A 202 -9.22 -4.09 -19.95
N GLN A 203 -8.70 -5.28 -20.24
CA GLN A 203 -7.28 -5.49 -20.44
C GLN A 203 -6.87 -5.08 -21.87
N ARG A 204 -5.89 -4.20 -21.98
CA ARG A 204 -5.16 -3.88 -23.22
C ARG A 204 -3.66 -3.92 -22.94
N ASP A 205 -2.89 -4.62 -23.77
CA ASP A 205 -1.42 -4.74 -23.63
C ASP A 205 -0.99 -5.12 -22.20
N ASN A 206 -1.67 -6.11 -21.61
CA ASN A 206 -1.45 -6.59 -20.23
C ASN A 206 -1.66 -5.53 -19.13
N LYS A 207 -2.34 -4.42 -19.43
CA LYS A 207 -2.74 -3.36 -18.50
C LYS A 207 -4.26 -3.24 -18.44
N MET A 208 -4.79 -3.01 -17.23
CA MET A 208 -6.21 -2.71 -17.06
C MET A 208 -6.42 -1.22 -17.32
N VAL A 209 -7.28 -0.90 -18.28
CA VAL A 209 -7.56 0.47 -18.71
C VAL A 209 -9.06 0.72 -18.75
N VAL A 210 -9.46 1.96 -18.42
CA VAL A 210 -10.85 2.40 -18.57
C VAL A 210 -11.13 2.59 -20.06
N VAL A 211 -12.07 1.82 -20.59
CA VAL A 211 -12.45 1.84 -22.02
C VAL A 211 -13.73 2.63 -22.27
N LYS A 212 -14.57 2.78 -21.26
CA LYS A 212 -15.79 3.61 -21.33
C LYS A 212 -16.09 4.22 -19.98
N ARG A 213 -16.63 5.44 -20.01
CA ARG A 213 -17.19 6.18 -18.88
C ARG A 213 -18.59 6.63 -19.24
N ILE A 214 -19.50 6.53 -18.29
CA ILE A 214 -20.88 7.01 -18.38
C ILE A 214 -21.17 7.72 -17.07
N GLU A 215 -21.59 8.97 -17.14
CA GLU A 215 -21.81 9.81 -15.96
C GLU A 215 -23.20 10.46 -16.04
N GLY A 216 -23.93 10.43 -14.93
CA GLY A 216 -25.28 10.99 -14.81
C GLY A 216 -26.39 10.00 -15.14
N LEU A 217 -27.63 10.48 -15.07
CA LEU A 217 -28.82 9.72 -15.42
C LEU A 217 -28.92 9.57 -16.94
N LEU A 218 -28.94 8.32 -17.41
CA LEU A 218 -29.24 7.96 -18.78
C LEU A 218 -30.26 6.82 -18.80
N GLU A 219 -31.02 6.73 -19.89
CA GLU A 219 -32.01 5.68 -20.09
C GLU A 219 -31.35 4.32 -20.32
N LEU A 220 -32.08 3.25 -19.99
CA LEU A 220 -31.60 1.88 -20.10
C LEU A 220 -31.04 1.55 -21.49
N ASP A 221 -31.79 1.89 -22.54
CA ASP A 221 -31.42 1.56 -23.92
C ASP A 221 -30.13 2.25 -24.35
N GLU A 222 -29.91 3.49 -23.90
CA GLU A 222 -28.68 4.24 -24.18
C GLU A 222 -27.48 3.60 -23.47
N VAL A 223 -27.64 3.23 -22.20
CA VAL A 223 -26.60 2.56 -21.43
C VAL A 223 -26.25 1.21 -22.05
N VAL A 224 -27.24 0.39 -22.39
CA VAL A 224 -27.02 -0.93 -23.02
C VAL A 224 -26.37 -0.78 -24.39
N ALA A 225 -26.83 0.15 -25.23
CA ALA A 225 -26.24 0.39 -26.54
C ALA A 225 -24.76 0.80 -26.43
N MET A 226 -24.44 1.70 -25.50
CA MET A 226 -23.06 2.11 -25.26
C MET A 226 -22.17 0.98 -24.73
N LEU A 227 -22.69 0.16 -23.82
CA LEU A 227 -21.95 -0.99 -23.29
C LEU A 227 -21.74 -2.05 -24.37
N LYS A 228 -22.76 -2.35 -25.18
CA LYS A 228 -22.69 -3.29 -26.29
C LYS A 228 -21.60 -2.89 -27.28
N GLN A 229 -21.61 -1.63 -27.74
CA GLN A 229 -20.57 -1.11 -28.62
C GLN A 229 -19.19 -1.20 -27.97
N THR A 230 -19.09 -0.83 -26.68
CA THR A 230 -17.82 -0.91 -25.94
C THR A 230 -17.30 -2.35 -25.88
N PHE A 231 -18.16 -3.34 -25.66
CA PHE A 231 -17.75 -4.74 -25.62
C PHE A 231 -17.30 -5.23 -26.98
N GLU A 232 -18.07 -4.95 -28.04
CA GLU A 232 -17.72 -5.30 -29.43
C GLU A 232 -16.35 -4.72 -29.82
N ASP A 233 -16.08 -3.46 -29.49
CA ASP A 233 -14.82 -2.78 -29.80
C ASP A 233 -13.62 -3.32 -29.01
N ASN A 234 -13.85 -3.96 -27.86
CA ASN A 234 -12.80 -4.34 -26.92
C ASN A 234 -12.60 -5.84 -26.72
N GLU A 235 -13.56 -6.66 -27.15
CA GLU A 235 -13.50 -8.11 -27.05
C GLU A 235 -12.26 -8.71 -27.74
N PRO A 236 -11.81 -8.23 -28.92
CA PRO A 236 -10.61 -8.75 -29.57
C PRO A 236 -9.35 -8.69 -28.69
N TYR A 237 -9.21 -7.67 -27.83
CA TYR A 237 -8.06 -7.56 -26.93
C TYR A 237 -8.09 -8.63 -25.82
N LEU A 238 -9.29 -9.02 -25.36
CA LEU A 238 -9.44 -10.11 -24.40
C LEU A 238 -9.16 -11.46 -25.06
N VAL A 239 -9.57 -11.66 -26.32
CA VAL A 239 -9.25 -12.87 -27.10
C VAL A 239 -7.74 -13.02 -27.27
N VAL A 240 -7.05 -11.97 -27.72
CA VAL A 240 -5.58 -11.98 -27.85
C VAL A 240 -4.91 -12.28 -26.51
N ALA A 241 -5.36 -11.65 -25.43
CA ALA A 241 -4.81 -11.92 -24.09
C ALA A 241 -5.06 -13.36 -23.61
N ARG A 242 -6.17 -13.99 -24.04
CA ARG A 242 -6.48 -15.40 -23.76
C ARG A 242 -5.54 -16.32 -24.52
N ASP A 243 -5.33 -16.05 -25.81
CA ASP A 243 -4.42 -16.81 -26.67
C ASP A 243 -2.96 -16.72 -26.18
N GLU A 244 -2.53 -15.55 -25.70
CA GLU A 244 -1.21 -15.37 -25.10
C GLU A 244 -1.04 -16.13 -23.77
N ARG A 245 -2.10 -16.17 -22.94
CA ARG A 245 -2.06 -16.83 -21.63
C ARG A 245 -2.18 -18.35 -21.73
N TYR A 246 -2.97 -18.82 -22.68
CA TYR A 246 -3.22 -20.23 -22.94
C TYR A 246 -2.98 -20.48 -24.43
N PRO A 247 -1.70 -20.50 -24.88
CA PRO A 247 -1.41 -20.82 -26.26
C PRO A 247 -2.02 -22.19 -26.54
N THR A 248 -2.98 -22.22 -27.46
CA THR A 248 -3.54 -23.48 -27.94
C THR A 248 -2.35 -24.29 -28.44
N ILE A 249 -2.00 -25.36 -27.71
CA ILE A 249 -0.94 -26.27 -28.14
C ILE A 249 -1.54 -27.00 -29.33
N THR A 250 -1.36 -26.44 -30.52
CA THR A 250 -1.60 -27.14 -31.77
C THR A 250 -0.58 -28.26 -31.81
N LEU A 251 -0.96 -29.44 -31.31
CA LEU A 251 -0.23 -30.67 -31.59
C LEU A 251 -0.45 -31.00 -33.07
N PHE A 252 0.44 -30.45 -33.90
CA PHE A 252 0.65 -30.69 -35.33
C PHE A 252 -0.39 -30.12 -36.31
#